data_AF-A0A369RYF5-F1
#
_entry.id   AF-A0A369RYF5-F1
#
_cell.length_a   1.000
_cell.length_b   1.000
_cell.length_c   1.000
_cell.angle_alpha   90.00
_cell.angle_beta   90.00
_cell.angle_gamma   90.00
#
_symmetry.space_group_name_H-M   'P 1'
#
loop_
_entity.id
_entity.type
_entity.pdbx_description
1 polymer ?
#
loop_
_entity_poly.entity_id
_entity_poly.type
_entity_poly.pdbx_seq_one_letter_code
_entity_poly.pdbx_strand_id
1 'polypeptide(L)'
;MAKSSIYKLSFNIDPKEHFFQIANTIGLDWTKLAATLDQSIDVDSIKDEESGIFDQAMKFLKKWHKKNYPNVHVDQLQAALRRIDRNDIALAIKPTKT
;
A
#
# COMPACT_ATOMS: atom_id res chain seq x y z
N MET A 1 40.54 18.63 2.95
CA MET A 1 39.10 18.78 3.26
C MET A 1 38.31 17.95 2.25
N ALA A 2 37.88 16.73 2.59
CA ALA A 2 36.97 15.95 1.76
C ALA A 2 35.55 16.21 2.28
N LYS A 3 34.76 16.98 1.52
CA LYS A 3 33.35 17.22 1.81
C LYS A 3 32.52 16.11 1.14
N SER A 4 31.74 15.43 1.98
CA SER A 4 30.34 15.06 1.73
C SER A 4 30.03 14.31 0.43
N SER A 5 29.74 13.02 0.55
CA SER A 5 28.37 12.52 0.41
C SER A 5 28.44 11.00 0.49
N ILE A 6 28.45 10.52 1.73
CA ILE A 6 28.02 9.16 2.03
C ILE A 6 26.55 9.18 1.61
N TYR A 7 26.27 8.78 0.37
CA TYR A 7 24.92 8.43 -0.04
C TYR A 7 24.51 7.31 0.91
N LYS A 8 23.87 7.71 2.02
CA LYS A 8 23.08 6.85 2.88
C LYS A 8 22.19 6.11 1.88
N LEU A 9 22.50 4.85 1.61
CA LEU A 9 21.66 3.93 0.85
C LEU A 9 20.39 3.77 1.68
N SER A 10 19.54 4.80 1.66
CA SER A 10 18.16 4.71 2.11
C SER A 10 17.49 3.80 1.11
N PHE A 11 17.45 2.51 1.45
CA PHE A 11 16.56 1.54 0.83
C PHE A 11 15.14 2.10 0.96
N ASN A 12 14.72 2.89 -0.02
CA ASN A 12 13.33 3.24 -0.23
C ASN A 12 12.68 1.94 -0.70
N ILE A 13 12.13 1.16 0.23
CA ILE A 13 11.37 -0.04 -0.13
C ILE A 13 10.17 0.46 -0.91
N ASP A 14 10.10 0.09 -2.19
CA ASP A 14 8.94 0.39 -3.04
C ASP A 14 7.69 -0.20 -2.35
N PRO A 15 6.63 0.59 -2.09
CA PRO A 15 5.40 0.10 -1.48
C PRO A 15 4.83 -1.16 -2.15
N LYS A 16 5.11 -1.38 -3.45
CA LYS A 16 4.72 -2.59 -4.18
C LYS A 16 5.27 -3.88 -3.58
N GLU A 17 6.43 -3.85 -2.93
CA GLU A 17 7.03 -5.03 -2.28
C GLU A 17 6.11 -5.62 -1.20
N HIS A 18 5.16 -4.84 -0.68
CA HIS A 18 4.21 -5.28 0.33
C HIS A 18 2.83 -5.66 -0.22
N PHE A 19 2.55 -5.45 -1.51
CA PHE A 19 1.19 -5.62 -2.05
C PHE A 19 0.69 -7.05 -1.96
N PHE A 20 1.57 -8.03 -2.24
CA PHE A 20 1.18 -9.44 -2.14
C PHE A 20 0.76 -9.78 -0.71
N GLN A 21 1.57 -9.42 0.29
CA GLN A 21 1.29 -9.69 1.69
C GLN A 21 -0.01 -9.01 2.16
N ILE A 22 -0.22 -7.74 1.77
CA ILE A 22 -1.45 -7.02 2.09
C ILE A 22 -2.65 -7.71 1.43
N ALA A 23 -2.63 -7.92 0.11
CA ALA A 23 -3.75 -8.51 -0.63
C ALA A 23 -4.10 -9.93 -0.13
N ASN A 24 -3.09 -10.72 0.23
CA ASN A 24 -3.29 -12.08 0.76
C ASN A 24 -3.94 -12.11 2.16
N THR A 25 -3.77 -11.05 2.95
CA THR A 25 -4.18 -11.04 4.37
C THR A 25 -5.41 -10.17 4.61
N ILE A 26 -5.67 -9.18 3.76
CA ILE A 26 -6.65 -8.14 4.03
C ILE A 26 -8.11 -8.61 3.91
N GLY A 27 -8.39 -9.60 3.06
CA GLY A 27 -9.77 -10.07 2.85
C GLY A 27 -10.71 -8.93 2.44
N LEU A 28 -11.97 -8.99 2.88
CA LEU A 28 -13.01 -8.01 2.51
C LEU A 28 -12.74 -6.57 2.97
N ASP A 29 -11.84 -6.37 3.94
CA ASP A 29 -11.44 -5.03 4.41
C ASP A 29 -10.67 -4.23 3.35
N TRP A 30 -10.31 -4.82 2.20
CA TRP A 30 -9.69 -4.10 1.09
C TRP A 30 -10.53 -2.92 0.62
N THR A 31 -11.86 -3.01 0.71
CA THR A 31 -12.78 -1.92 0.38
C THR A 31 -12.69 -0.76 1.37
N LYS A 32 -12.50 -1.05 2.66
CA LYS A 32 -12.25 -0.03 3.70
C LYS A 32 -10.88 0.61 3.50
N LEU A 33 -9.87 -0.19 3.11
CA LEU A 33 -8.55 0.32 2.77
C LEU A 33 -8.65 1.26 1.56
N ALA A 34 -9.42 0.90 0.53
CA ALA A 34 -9.66 1.74 -0.63
C ALA A 34 -10.30 3.07 -0.27
N ALA A 35 -11.37 3.04 0.53
CA ALA A 35 -12.04 4.25 1.03
C ALA A 35 -11.13 5.12 1.92
N THR A 36 -10.11 4.54 2.56
CA THR A 36 -9.18 5.27 3.42
C THR A 36 -8.00 5.87 2.65
N LEU A 37 -7.53 5.17 1.60
CA LEU A 37 -6.39 5.61 0.79
C LEU A 37 -6.79 6.58 -0.32
N ASP A 38 -7.85 6.26 -1.07
CA ASP A 38 -8.31 7.07 -2.20
C ASP A 38 -9.75 6.70 -2.60
N GLN A 39 -10.71 7.49 -2.11
CA GLN A 39 -12.15 7.28 -2.37
C GLN A 39 -12.55 7.48 -3.83
N SER A 40 -11.69 8.09 -4.65
CA SER A 40 -12.00 8.34 -6.07
C SER A 40 -11.57 7.19 -6.97
N ILE A 41 -11.09 6.07 -6.42
CA ILE A 41 -10.92 4.82 -7.15
C ILE A 41 -12.22 4.03 -7.03
N ASP A 42 -12.81 3.72 -8.19
CA ASP A 42 -14.06 2.97 -8.28
C ASP A 42 -13.85 1.51 -7.84
N VAL A 43 -14.39 1.19 -6.66
CA VAL A 43 -14.34 -0.14 -6.04
C VAL A 43 -15.29 -1.11 -6.75
N ASP A 44 -16.42 -0.65 -7.28
CA ASP A 44 -17.42 -1.53 -7.89
C ASP A 44 -16.94 -1.99 -9.27
N SER A 45 -16.32 -1.10 -10.05
CA SER A 45 -15.61 -1.50 -11.27
C SER A 45 -14.53 -2.57 -11.00
N ILE A 46 -13.82 -2.51 -9.87
CA ILE A 46 -12.83 -3.54 -9.52
C ILE A 46 -13.49 -4.89 -9.18
N LYS A 47 -14.65 -4.88 -8.50
CA LYS A 47 -15.41 -6.10 -8.20
C LYS A 47 -15.95 -6.75 -9.47
N ASP A 48 -16.35 -5.95 -10.45
CA ASP A 48 -16.85 -6.45 -11.73
C ASP A 48 -15.71 -7.04 -12.59
N GLU A 49 -14.52 -6.46 -12.49
CA GLU A 49 -13.36 -6.90 -13.26
C GLU A 49 -12.67 -8.16 -12.68
N GLU A 50 -12.74 -8.38 -11.36
CA GLU A 50 -12.00 -9.44 -10.67
C GLU A 50 -12.91 -10.24 -9.74
N SER A 51 -12.91 -11.58 -9.87
CA SER A 51 -13.76 -12.45 -9.04
C SER A 51 -13.17 -12.77 -7.67
N GLY A 52 -11.84 -12.80 -7.54
CA GLY A 52 -11.14 -13.15 -6.31
C GLY A 52 -10.90 -11.93 -5.41
N ILE A 53 -11.16 -12.06 -4.10
CA ILE A 53 -10.89 -11.00 -3.12
C ILE A 53 -9.41 -10.58 -3.12
N PHE A 54 -8.51 -11.55 -3.26
CA PHE A 54 -7.08 -11.29 -3.43
C PHE A 54 -6.80 -10.42 -4.67
N ASP A 55 -7.36 -10.80 -5.82
CA ASP A 55 -7.13 -10.09 -7.09
C ASP A 55 -7.74 -8.69 -7.07
N GLN A 56 -8.93 -8.52 -6.48
CA GLN A 56 -9.55 -7.22 -6.23
C GLN A 56 -8.64 -6.31 -5.39
N ALA A 57 -8.16 -6.80 -4.24
CA ALA A 57 -7.27 -6.05 -3.36
C ALA A 57 -5.94 -5.69 -4.06
N MET A 58 -5.35 -6.65 -4.79
CA MET A 58 -4.13 -6.44 -5.57
C MET A 58 -4.32 -5.41 -6.69
N LYS A 59 -5.44 -5.47 -7.41
CA LYS A 59 -5.78 -4.52 -8.47
C LYS A 59 -6.00 -3.12 -7.92
N PHE A 60 -6.70 -3.00 -6.80
CA PHE A 60 -6.85 -1.74 -6.08
C PHE A 60 -5.48 -1.15 -5.71
N LEU A 61 -4.59 -1.91 -5.05
CA LEU A 61 -3.26 -1.42 -4.64
C LEU A 61 -2.42 -0.95 -5.83
N LYS A 62 -2.47 -1.67 -6.96
CA LYS A 62 -1.81 -1.27 -8.21
C LYS A 62 -2.41 0.02 -8.80
N LYS A 63 -3.74 0.15 -8.84
CA LYS A 63 -4.44 1.37 -9.31
C LYS A 63 -4.08 2.57 -8.43
N TRP A 64 -4.14 2.41 -7.10
CA TRP A 64 -3.76 3.43 -6.12
C TRP A 64 -2.32 3.90 -6.30
N HIS A 65 -1.37 2.97 -6.38
CA HIS A 65 0.04 3.30 -6.61
C HIS A 65 0.24 4.05 -7.92
N LYS A 66 -0.31 3.54 -9.04
CA LYS A 66 -0.14 4.16 -10.36
C LYS A 66 -0.66 5.61 -10.38
N LYS A 67 -1.79 5.86 -9.72
CA LYS A 67 -2.43 7.17 -9.68
C LYS A 67 -1.66 8.19 -8.82
N ASN A 68 -1.07 7.74 -7.72
CA ASN A 68 -0.44 8.63 -6.74
C ASN A 68 1.09 8.72 -6.87
N TYR A 69 1.70 7.96 -7.79
CA TYR A 69 3.15 8.00 -8.05
C TYR A 69 3.62 9.40 -8.49
N PRO A 70 4.77 9.92 -7.99
CA PRO A 70 5.76 9.26 -7.12
C PRO A 70 5.51 9.42 -5.61
N ASN A 71 4.40 10.04 -5.20
CA ASN A 71 4.09 10.38 -3.80
C ASN A 71 3.42 9.22 -3.04
N VAL A 72 3.94 8.00 -3.24
CA VAL A 72 3.44 6.77 -2.64
C VAL A 72 4.47 6.23 -1.67
N HIS A 73 4.08 6.07 -0.41
CA HIS A 73 4.99 5.64 0.66
C HIS A 73 4.38 4.51 1.50
N VAL A 74 5.23 3.64 2.06
CA VAL A 74 4.80 2.55 2.94
C VAL A 74 4.04 3.08 4.16
N ASP A 75 4.42 4.27 4.66
CA ASP A 75 3.78 4.90 5.81
C ASP A 75 2.29 5.23 5.56
N GLN A 76 1.91 5.56 4.31
CA GLN A 76 0.50 5.77 3.95
C GLN A 76 -0.30 4.47 4.05
N LEU A 77 0.27 3.35 3.59
CA LEU A 77 -0.34 2.02 3.75
C LEU A 77 -0.49 1.68 5.23
N GLN A 78 0.57 1.86 6.03
CA GLN A 78 0.52 1.59 7.46
C GLN A 78 -0.54 2.43 8.18
N ALA A 79 -0.57 3.74 7.91
CA ALA A 79 -1.54 4.64 8.53
C ALA A 79 -2.97 4.26 8.15
N ALA A 80 -3.23 3.95 6.88
CA ALA A 80 -4.54 3.53 6.43
C ALA A 80 -4.97 2.18 7.02
N LEU A 81 -4.07 1.19 7.07
CA LEU A 81 -4.32 -0.11 7.70
C LEU A 81 -4.64 0.03 9.19
N ARG A 82 -3.92 0.89 9.92
CA ARG A 82 -4.23 1.19 11.34
C ARG A 82 -5.61 1.84 11.51
N ARG A 83 -6.02 2.72 10.61
CA ARG A 83 -7.35 3.39 10.66
C ARG A 83 -8.52 2.43 10.43
N ILE A 84 -8.28 1.29 9.80
CA ILE A 84 -9.29 0.25 9.58
C ILE A 84 -9.09 -0.95 10.52
N ASP A 85 -8.37 -0.74 11.63
CA ASP A 85 -8.07 -1.73 12.67
C ASP A 85 -7.26 -2.96 12.23
N ARG A 86 -6.59 -2.88 11.07
CA ARG A 86 -5.68 -3.93 10.53
C ARG A 86 -4.24 -3.74 10.98
N ASN A 87 -4.07 -3.66 12.30
CA ASN A 87 -2.75 -3.54 12.94
C ASN A 87 -1.85 -4.76 12.67
N ASP A 88 -2.45 -5.94 12.51
CA ASP A 88 -1.78 -7.18 12.12
C ASP A 88 -0.97 -7.01 10.82
N ILE A 89 -1.57 -6.39 9.80
CA ILE A 89 -0.90 -6.13 8.52
C ILE A 89 0.07 -4.94 8.65
N ALA A 90 -0.36 -3.86 9.32
CA ALA A 90 0.43 -2.63 9.43
C ALA A 90 1.79 -2.87 10.12
N LEU A 91 1.85 -3.76 11.12
CA LEU A 91 3.08 -4.15 11.82
C LEU A 91 3.95 -5.09 11.00
N ALA A 92 3.35 -5.85 10.08
CA ALA A 92 4.05 -6.86 9.28
C ALA A 92 4.72 -6.28 8.02
N ILE A 93 4.37 -5.06 7.62
CA ILE A 93 5.03 -4.33 6.52
C ILE A 93 6.09 -3.36 7.08
N LYS A 94 7.26 -3.26 6.43
CA LYS A 94 8.41 -2.52 6.97
C LYS A 94 8.43 -1.08 6.44
N PRO A 95 8.39 -0.06 7.31
CA PRO A 95 8.57 1.32 6.88
C PRO A 95 10.04 1.57 6.56
N THR A 96 10.31 2.62 5.79
CA THR A 96 11.67 3.11 5.59
C THR A 96 12.21 3.62 6.92
N LYS A 97 13.34 3.07 7.40
CA LYS A 97 14.01 3.62 8.59
C LYS A 97 14.53 5.01 8.24
N THR A 98 13.98 6.02 8.91
CA THR A 98 14.43 7.43 8.87
C THR A 98 15.87 7.55 9.40
#